data_AF-A0A316PAN8-F1
#
_entry.id   AF-A0A316PAN8-F1
#
_cell.length_a   1.000
_cell.length_b   1.000
_cell.length_c   1.000
_cell.angle_alpha   90.00
_cell.angle_beta   90.00
_cell.angle_gamma   90.00
#
_symmetry.space_group_name_H-M   'P 1'
#
loop_
_entity.id
_entity.type
_entity.pdbx_description
1 polymer ?
#
loop_
_entity_poly.entity_id
_entity_poly.type
_entity_poly.pdbx_seq_one_letter_code
_entity_poly.pdbx_strand_id
1 'polypeptide(L)'
;MNAKKSDLGRIQEVYDIIVKTRAQINGTQFTKERFLNPANDEDDLMAEGILNRVLRLTEELGSVEEATVRKYSLNDKGARGIRNRLAHAYGEVDREIVWDVIENDFDEILDGCRAYCNGMGVEID
;
A
#
# COMPACT_ATOMS: atom_id res chain seq x y z
N MET A 1 19.81 14.29 11.18
CA MET A 1 19.15 13.56 12.29
C MET A 1 17.97 12.80 11.70
N ASN A 2 18.05 11.48 11.60
CA ASN A 2 16.95 10.66 11.08
C ASN A 2 16.15 10.16 12.30
N ALA A 3 15.16 10.94 12.75
CA ALA A 3 14.24 10.47 13.77
C ALA A 3 13.45 9.32 13.15
N LYS A 4 13.68 8.08 13.61
CA LYS A 4 12.89 6.92 13.15
C LYS A 4 11.42 7.29 13.30
N LYS A 5 10.64 7.22 12.22
CA LYS A 5 9.18 7.39 12.28
C LYS A 5 8.62 6.39 13.30
N SER A 6 7.74 6.87 14.18
CA SER A 6 6.96 6.03 15.08
C SER A 6 5.98 5.17 14.29
N ASP A 7 5.54 4.04 14.85
CA ASP A 7 4.49 3.19 14.24
C ASP A 7 3.27 4.01 13.81
N LEU A 8 2.83 4.97 14.64
CA LEU A 8 1.74 5.89 14.30
C LEU A 8 2.00 6.65 13.00
N GLY A 9 3.19 7.27 12.86
CA GLY A 9 3.52 8.03 11.65
C GLY A 9 3.68 7.16 10.40
N ARG A 10 4.03 5.88 10.56
CA ARG A 10 4.10 4.90 9.46
C ARG A 10 2.71 4.46 9.04
N ILE A 11 1.85 4.16 10.01
CA ILE A 11 0.47 3.71 9.77
C ILE A 11 -0.37 4.82 9.14
N GLN A 12 -0.18 6.07 9.55
CA GLN A 12 -0.80 7.22 8.88
C GLN A 12 -0.31 7.36 7.43
N GLU A 13 0.98 7.15 7.16
CA GLU A 13 1.51 7.16 5.79
C GLU A 13 0.93 6.02 4.93
N VAL A 14 0.83 4.82 5.49
CA VAL A 14 0.17 3.66 4.85
C VAL A 14 -1.26 4.01 4.44
N TYR A 15 -2.05 4.57 5.37
CA TYR A 15 -3.42 4.98 5.11
C TYR A 15 -3.50 6.03 3.99
N ASP A 16 -2.69 7.09 4.09
CA ASP A 16 -2.60 8.16 3.10
C ASP A 16 -2.28 7.65 1.70
N ILE A 17 -1.33 6.71 1.59
CA ILE A 17 -0.94 6.12 0.32
C ILE A 17 -2.13 5.41 -0.31
N ILE A 18 -2.85 4.59 0.44
CA ILE A 18 -3.99 3.82 -0.07
C ILE A 18 -5.11 4.75 -0.51
N VAL A 19 -5.52 5.71 0.35
CA VAL A 19 -6.60 6.65 0.05
C VAL A 19 -6.28 7.49 -1.18
N LYS A 20 -5.08 8.06 -1.26
CA LYS A 20 -4.66 8.88 -2.42
C LYS A 20 -4.57 8.04 -3.70
N THR A 21 -4.09 6.79 -3.61
CA THR A 21 -4.00 5.90 -4.77
C THR A 21 -5.39 5.57 -5.32
N ARG A 22 -6.34 5.18 -4.46
CA ARG A 22 -7.73 4.92 -4.86
C ARG A 22 -8.40 6.16 -5.44
N ALA A 23 -8.25 7.31 -4.78
CA ALA A 23 -8.83 8.56 -5.26
C ALA A 23 -8.34 8.91 -6.67
N GLN A 24 -7.05 8.70 -6.94
CA GLN A 24 -6.48 8.99 -8.27
C GLN A 24 -6.85 7.94 -9.32
N ILE A 25 -6.84 6.64 -9.00
CA ILE A 25 -7.33 5.59 -9.92
C ILE A 25 -8.77 5.88 -10.33
N ASN A 26 -9.63 6.20 -9.35
CA ASN A 26 -11.04 6.53 -9.61
C ASN A 26 -11.19 7.84 -10.41
N GLY A 27 -10.46 8.90 -10.02
CA GLY A 27 -10.56 10.22 -10.66
C GLY A 27 -10.04 10.25 -12.10
N THR A 28 -9.11 9.36 -12.44
CA THR A 28 -8.56 9.21 -13.80
C THR A 28 -9.24 8.09 -14.60
N GLN A 29 -10.13 7.32 -13.97
CA GLN A 29 -10.72 6.09 -14.52
C GLN A 29 -9.64 5.13 -15.04
N PHE A 30 -8.50 5.06 -14.33
CA PHE A 30 -7.41 4.16 -14.69
C PHE A 30 -7.83 2.70 -14.44
N THR A 31 -7.58 1.83 -15.40
CA THR A 31 -8.05 0.45 -15.36
C THR A 31 -6.90 -0.52 -15.18
N LYS A 32 -7.23 -1.75 -14.76
CA LYS A 32 -6.29 -2.87 -14.71
C LYS A 32 -5.56 -3.04 -16.03
N GLU A 33 -6.29 -2.98 -17.14
CA GLU A 33 -5.72 -3.13 -18.49
C GLU A 33 -4.68 -2.05 -18.79
N ARG A 34 -4.96 -0.78 -18.49
CA ARG A 34 -4.01 0.33 -18.70
C ARG A 34 -2.79 0.23 -17.79
N PHE A 35 -2.96 -0.36 -16.60
CA PHE A 35 -1.86 -0.63 -15.68
C PHE A 35 -0.94 -1.75 -16.17
N LEU A 36 -1.51 -2.86 -16.62
CA LEU A 36 -0.77 -4.03 -17.10
C LEU A 36 -0.14 -3.79 -18.48
N ASN A 37 -0.88 -3.15 -19.38
CA ASN A 37 -0.52 -2.93 -20.77
C ASN A 37 -0.67 -1.43 -21.13
N PRO A 38 0.26 -0.56 -20.68
CA PRO A 38 0.22 0.85 -21.04
C PRO A 38 0.24 1.05 -22.56
N ALA A 39 -0.69 1.84 -23.08
CA ALA A 39 -0.77 2.10 -24.51
C ALA A 39 0.02 3.35 -24.93
N ASN A 40 0.46 4.17 -23.98
CA ASN A 40 1.16 5.44 -24.18
C ASN A 40 1.98 5.82 -22.94
N ASP A 41 2.83 6.84 -23.07
CA ASP A 41 3.73 7.32 -22.00
C ASP A 41 2.97 7.82 -20.75
N GLU A 42 1.76 8.36 -20.90
CA GLU A 42 0.94 8.81 -19.76
C GLU A 42 0.46 7.60 -18.94
N ASP A 43 -0.02 6.54 -19.61
CA ASP A 43 -0.40 5.29 -18.96
C ASP A 43 0.79 4.65 -18.25
N ASP A 44 1.98 4.67 -18.86
CA ASP A 44 3.16 4.05 -18.27
C ASP A 44 3.65 4.84 -17.05
N LEU A 45 3.69 6.19 -17.12
CA LEU A 45 3.99 7.04 -15.97
C LEU A 45 2.97 6.85 -14.83
N MET A 46 1.69 6.68 -15.16
CA MET A 46 0.67 6.38 -14.16
C MET A 46 0.87 5.01 -13.52
N ALA A 47 1.19 3.99 -14.31
CA ALA A 47 1.49 2.65 -13.82
C ALA A 47 2.72 2.65 -12.92
N GLU A 48 3.81 3.31 -13.32
CA GLU A 48 5.01 3.51 -12.50
C GLU A 48 4.70 4.25 -11.20
N GLY A 49 3.85 5.28 -11.25
CA GLY A 49 3.42 6.02 -10.07
C GLY A 49 2.68 5.16 -9.05
N ILE A 50 1.76 4.30 -9.54
CA ILE A 50 1.02 3.35 -8.71
C ILE A 50 1.96 2.27 -8.15
N LEU A 51 2.86 1.72 -8.97
CA LEU A 51 3.90 0.77 -8.56
C LEU A 51 4.73 1.31 -7.40
N ASN A 52 5.27 2.53 -7.56
CA ASN A 52 6.08 3.17 -6.53
C ASN A 52 5.33 3.38 -5.21
N ARG A 53 4.02 3.66 -5.27
CA ARG A 53 3.19 3.79 -4.07
C ARG A 53 2.97 2.47 -3.36
N VAL A 54 2.73 1.38 -4.08
CA VAL A 54 2.59 0.05 -3.48
C VAL A 54 3.92 -0.42 -2.88
N LEU A 55 5.05 -0.12 -3.54
CA LEU A 55 6.38 -0.38 -2.96
C LEU A 55 6.58 0.41 -1.66
N ARG A 56 6.27 1.70 -1.65
CA ARG A 56 6.36 2.55 -0.45
C ARG A 56 5.46 2.06 0.67
N LEU A 57 4.22 1.67 0.35
CA LEU A 57 3.28 1.03 1.27
C LEU A 57 3.92 -0.20 1.95
N THR A 58 4.58 -1.07 1.18
CA THR A 58 5.25 -2.25 1.76
C THR A 58 6.46 -1.94 2.62
N GLU A 59 7.20 -0.88 2.30
CA GLU A 59 8.33 -0.43 3.09
C GLU A 59 7.88 0.06 4.47
N GLU A 60 6.80 0.84 4.50
CA GLU A 60 6.23 1.35 5.75
C GLU A 60 5.64 0.22 6.59
N LEU A 61 4.82 -0.66 6.01
CA LEU A 61 4.30 -1.85 6.71
C LEU A 61 5.41 -2.77 7.21
N GLY A 62 6.48 -2.94 6.43
CA GLY A 62 7.64 -3.74 6.81
C GLY A 62 8.50 -3.15 7.93
N SER A 63 8.24 -1.89 8.28
CA SER A 63 8.96 -1.14 9.32
C SER A 63 8.14 -0.89 10.59
N VAL A 64 6.88 -1.31 10.62
CA VAL A 64 6.02 -1.32 11.82
C VAL A 64 6.38 -2.51 12.70
N GLU A 65 6.28 -2.37 14.03
CA GLU A 65 6.56 -3.47 14.95
C GLU A 65 5.67 -4.70 14.69
N GLU A 66 6.24 -5.90 14.72
CA GLU A 66 5.50 -7.15 14.44
C GLU A 66 4.32 -7.35 15.40
N ALA A 67 4.45 -6.93 16.66
CA ALA A 67 3.38 -7.00 17.64
C ALA A 67 2.19 -6.08 17.25
N THR A 68 2.48 -4.87 16.79
CA THR A 68 1.48 -3.91 16.28
C THR A 68 0.79 -4.50 15.05
N VAL A 69 1.57 -5.00 14.10
CA VAL A 69 1.08 -5.59 12.85
C VAL A 69 0.09 -6.73 13.11
N ARG A 70 0.43 -7.65 14.02
CA ARG A 70 -0.43 -8.79 14.40
C ARG A 70 -1.66 -8.34 15.17
N LYS A 71 -1.53 -7.36 16.08
CA LYS A 71 -2.64 -6.90 16.92
C LYS A 71 -3.75 -6.24 16.12
N TYR A 72 -3.40 -5.48 15.09
CA TYR A 72 -4.35 -4.71 14.28
C TYR A 72 -4.58 -5.31 12.89
N SER A 73 -4.16 -6.55 12.68
CA SER A 73 -4.35 -7.27 11.41
C SER A 73 -3.92 -6.46 10.18
N LEU A 74 -2.90 -5.61 10.32
CA LEU A 74 -2.32 -4.80 9.23
C LEU A 74 -1.68 -5.68 8.14
N ASN A 75 -1.69 -6.99 8.35
CA ASN A 75 -0.92 -8.00 7.64
C ASN A 75 -1.44 -9.44 7.91
N ASP A 76 -2.71 -9.63 8.31
CA ASP A 76 -3.19 -11.00 8.59
C ASP A 76 -3.37 -11.83 7.31
N LYS A 77 -3.65 -11.17 6.16
CA LYS A 77 -3.53 -11.78 4.83
C LYS A 77 -2.45 -11.16 3.92
N GLY A 78 -2.09 -9.90 4.19
CA GLY A 78 -1.43 -8.99 3.25
C GLY A 78 0.10 -8.90 3.40
N ALA A 79 0.66 -7.94 4.12
CA ALA A 79 2.08 -7.50 4.04
C ALA A 79 3.27 -8.51 4.09
N ARG A 80 3.25 -9.68 4.75
CA ARG A 80 4.28 -10.74 4.56
C ARG A 80 4.04 -11.42 3.24
N GLY A 81 2.78 -11.63 2.87
CA GLY A 81 2.35 -12.03 1.54
C GLY A 81 2.70 -10.98 0.48
N ILE A 82 2.39 -9.70 0.67
CA ILE A 82 2.65 -8.61 -0.29
C ILE A 82 4.16 -8.39 -0.40
N ARG A 83 4.87 -8.25 0.72
CA ARG A 83 6.32 -8.11 0.70
C ARG A 83 6.98 -9.36 0.12
N ASN A 84 6.52 -10.59 0.41
CA ASN A 84 7.08 -11.79 -0.25
C ASN A 84 6.70 -11.83 -1.74
N ARG A 85 5.44 -11.55 -2.10
CA ARG A 85 4.94 -11.52 -3.48
C ARG A 85 5.70 -10.48 -4.32
N LEU A 86 6.00 -9.31 -3.76
CA LEU A 86 6.78 -8.24 -4.41
C LEU A 86 8.30 -8.44 -4.29
N ALA A 87 8.82 -9.00 -3.19
CA ALA A 87 10.25 -9.27 -3.02
C ALA A 87 10.72 -10.49 -3.82
N HIS A 88 9.84 -11.43 -4.19
CA HIS A 88 10.21 -12.50 -5.13
C HIS A 88 10.32 -12.02 -6.57
N ALA A 89 9.85 -10.80 -6.89
CA ALA A 89 9.90 -10.20 -8.21
C ALA A 89 11.25 -9.48 -8.51
N TYR A 90 12.37 -9.97 -7.96
CA TYR A 90 13.72 -9.42 -8.19
C TYR A 90 14.05 -9.38 -9.70
N GLY A 91 13.76 -8.24 -10.36
CA GLY A 91 14.06 -7.95 -11.77
C GLY A 91 13.01 -7.07 -12.44
N GLU A 92 11.74 -7.43 -12.33
CA GLU A 92 10.56 -6.68 -12.79
C GLU A 92 9.44 -6.92 -11.78
N VAL A 93 8.95 -5.86 -11.13
CA VAL A 93 7.81 -5.97 -10.21
C VAL A 93 6.60 -6.45 -11.02
N ASP A 94 6.04 -7.59 -10.66
CA ASP A 94 4.87 -8.15 -11.33
C ASP A 94 3.66 -7.22 -11.14
N ARG A 95 3.24 -6.58 -12.23
CA ARG A 95 2.10 -5.66 -12.24
C ARG A 95 0.80 -6.38 -11.88
N GLU A 96 0.65 -7.67 -12.17
CA GLU A 96 -0.54 -8.42 -11.73
C GLU A 96 -0.63 -8.50 -10.21
N ILE A 97 0.50 -8.77 -9.55
CA ILE A 97 0.58 -8.80 -8.08
C ILE A 97 0.23 -7.43 -7.51
N VAL A 98 0.75 -6.35 -8.11
CA VAL A 98 0.51 -5.00 -7.60
C VAL A 98 -0.96 -4.62 -7.74
N TRP A 99 -1.59 -4.97 -8.84
CA TRP A 99 -3.01 -4.71 -9.01
C TRP A 99 -3.88 -5.56 -8.08
N ASP A 100 -3.51 -6.82 -7.85
CA ASP A 100 -4.17 -7.70 -6.87
C ASP A 100 -4.15 -7.10 -5.45
N VAL A 101 -3.04 -6.47 -5.05
CA VAL A 101 -2.95 -5.75 -3.77
C VAL A 101 -3.95 -4.60 -3.69
N ILE A 102 -4.11 -3.85 -4.78
CA ILE A 102 -5.04 -2.72 -4.84
C ILE A 102 -6.49 -3.18 -4.72
N GLU A 103 -6.84 -4.30 -5.39
CA GLU A 103 -8.20 -4.84 -5.40
C GLU A 103 -8.55 -5.59 -4.11
N ASN A 104 -7.63 -6.38 -3.58
CA ASN A 104 -7.95 -7.38 -2.55
C ASN A 104 -7.39 -7.07 -1.16
N ASP A 105 -6.31 -6.29 -1.05
CA ASP A 105 -5.64 -6.07 0.24
C ASP A 105 -5.88 -4.67 0.83
N PHE A 106 -6.16 -3.67 0.00
CA PHE A 106 -6.29 -2.27 0.46
C PHE A 106 -7.34 -2.07 1.56
N ASP A 107 -8.51 -2.73 1.46
CA ASP A 107 -9.56 -2.59 2.47
C ASP A 107 -9.16 -3.15 3.84
N GLU A 108 -8.56 -4.33 3.87
CA GLU A 108 -8.09 -4.95 5.12
C GLU A 108 -7.00 -4.10 5.78
N ILE A 109 -6.09 -3.54 4.98
CA ILE A 109 -5.04 -2.64 5.50
C ILE A 109 -5.66 -1.36 6.06
N LEU A 110 -6.63 -0.75 5.37
CA LEU A 110 -7.32 0.45 5.85
C LEU A 110 -8.04 0.19 7.18
N ASP A 111 -8.73 -0.93 7.30
CA ASP A 111 -9.42 -1.33 8.55
C ASP A 111 -8.42 -1.46 9.70
N GLY A 112 -7.26 -2.08 9.45
CA GLY A 112 -6.18 -2.17 10.44
C GLY A 112 -5.61 -0.80 10.83
N CYS A 113 -5.43 0.11 9.86
CA CYS A 113 -4.97 1.48 10.14
C CYS A 113 -5.97 2.24 11.02
N ARG A 114 -7.28 2.17 10.69
CA ARG A 114 -8.33 2.79 11.50
C ARG A 114 -8.36 2.20 12.91
N ALA A 115 -8.26 0.88 13.04
CA ALA A 115 -8.24 0.21 14.34
C ALA A 115 -7.03 0.65 15.18
N TYR A 116 -5.85 0.77 14.58
CA TYR A 116 -4.66 1.28 15.25
C TYR A 116 -4.85 2.73 15.72
N CYS A 117 -5.26 3.62 14.83
CA CYS A 117 -5.44 5.05 15.13
C CYS A 117 -6.49 5.25 16.23
N ASN A 118 -7.62 4.55 16.15
CA ASN A 118 -8.64 4.55 17.20
C ASN A 118 -8.10 4.05 18.55
N GLY A 119 -7.29 2.98 18.54
CA GLY A 119 -6.63 2.48 19.74
C GLY A 119 -5.61 3.46 20.35
N MET A 120 -5.12 4.40 19.56
CA MET A 120 -4.22 5.48 19.98
C MET A 120 -4.96 6.79 20.31
N GLY A 121 -6.29 6.84 20.15
CA GLY A 121 -7.10 8.06 20.35
C GLY A 121 -6.87 9.12 19.27
N VAL A 122 -6.49 8.71 18.06
CA VAL A 122 -6.23 9.58 16.90
C VAL A 122 -7.29 9.32 15.84
N GLU A 123 -7.95 10.38 15.37
CA GLU A 123 -8.84 10.29 14.21
C GLU A 123 -8.03 10.30 12.91
N ILE A 124 -8.49 9.52 11.92
CA ILE A 124 -7.89 9.43 10.59
C ILE A 124 -9.00 9.44 9.53
N ASP A 125 -8.95 10.44 8.66
CA ASP A 125 -9.96 10.74 7.62
C ASP A 125 -9.55 10.21 6.25
#